data_AF-A0A139WRA4-F1
#
_entry.id   AF-A0A139WRA4-F1
#
_cell.length_a   1.000
_cell.length_b   1.000
_cell.length_c   1.000
_cell.angle_alpha   90.00
_cell.angle_beta   90.00
_cell.angle_gamma   90.00
#
_symmetry.space_group_name_H-M   'P 1'
#
loop_
_entity.id
_entity.type
_entity.pdbx_description
1 polymer ?
#
loop_
_entity_poly.entity_id
_entity_poly.type
_entity_poly.pdbx_seq_one_letter_code
_entity_poly.pdbx_strand_id
1 'polypeptide(L)' 'MPFQKNHKYRWQSHQDRSLDKAPICFKGWEGQKEKLKAVPNWQQRLREYVDQLLSDFSTKGSDG' A
#
# COMPACT_ATOMS: atom_id res chain seq x y z
N MET A 1 11.32 -12.53 -28.81
CA MET A 1 12.17 -11.33 -28.57
C MET A 1 12.82 -11.49 -27.19
N PRO A 2 14.16 -11.44 -27.05
CA PRO A 2 14.83 -11.61 -25.76
C PRO A 2 14.69 -10.35 -24.91
N PHE A 3 14.21 -10.50 -23.69
CA PHE A 3 14.11 -9.42 -22.71
C PHE A 3 15.52 -8.93 -22.32
N GLN A 4 15.88 -7.71 -22.72
CA GLN A 4 17.17 -7.10 -22.40
C GLN A 4 17.16 -6.52 -20.98
N LYS A 5 17.87 -7.18 -20.07
CA LYS A 5 17.95 -6.88 -18.63
C LYS A 5 18.88 -5.68 -18.34
N ASN A 6 18.56 -4.48 -18.83
CA ASN A 6 19.10 -3.17 -18.36
C ASN A 6 18.59 -1.95 -19.17
N HIS A 7 17.32 -1.90 -19.55
CA HIS A 7 16.82 -0.79 -20.38
C HIS A 7 16.74 0.54 -19.62
N LYS A 8 17.20 1.63 -20.23
CA LYS A 8 17.28 3.00 -19.66
C LYS A 8 15.91 3.57 -19.23
N TYR A 9 14.81 3.03 -19.77
CA TYR A 9 13.44 3.35 -19.35
C TYR A 9 12.91 2.42 -18.24
N ARG A 10 13.79 1.76 -17.48
CA ARG A 10 13.38 1.05 -16.27
C ARG A 10 12.77 2.09 -15.35
N TRP A 11 11.45 2.02 -15.20
CA TRP A 11 10.68 2.86 -14.29
C TRP A 11 11.22 2.60 -12.89
N GLN A 12 12.13 3.46 -12.43
CA GLN A 12 12.58 3.47 -11.05
C GLN A 12 11.39 4.01 -10.27
N SER A 13 10.59 3.12 -9.70
CA SER A 13 9.52 3.49 -8.78
C SER A 13 10.18 4.25 -7.63
N HIS A 14 10.08 5.57 -7.68
CA HIS A 14 10.61 6.54 -6.72
C HIS A 14 9.79 6.49 -5.42
N GLN A 15 9.63 5.27 -4.87
CA GLN A 15 9.01 5.03 -3.57
C GLN A 15 10.13 4.65 -2.61
N ASP A 16 10.36 5.55 -1.66
CA ASP A 16 11.39 5.48 -0.62
C ASP A 16 11.26 4.23 0.27
N ARG A 17 10.04 3.67 0.35
CA ARG A 17 9.72 2.49 1.15
C ARG A 17 9.45 1.29 0.25
N SER A 18 10.21 0.21 0.45
CA SER A 18 9.92 -1.08 -0.19
C SER A 18 8.50 -1.52 0.19
N LEU A 19 7.69 -1.84 -0.81
CA LEU A 19 6.40 -2.49 -0.56
C LEU A 19 6.65 -3.85 0.09
N ASP A 20 5.82 -4.18 1.07
CA ASP A 20 5.91 -5.47 1.75
C ASP A 20 5.74 -6.63 0.77
N LYS A 21 6.48 -7.72 1.00
CA LYS A 21 6.44 -8.90 0.11
C LYS A 21 5.09 -9.62 0.17
N ALA A 22 4.39 -9.47 1.30
CA ALA A 22 3.06 -10.04 1.50
C ALA A 22 1.97 -9.02 1.16
N PRO A 23 0.95 -9.40 0.37
CA PRO A 23 -0.18 -8.51 0.09
C PRO A 23 -1.06 -8.34 1.34
N ILE A 24 -1.51 -7.11 1.59
CA ILE A 24 -2.55 -6.83 2.58
C ILE A 24 -3.90 -7.25 1.99
N CYS A 25 -4.35 -8.45 2.34
CA CYS A 25 -5.65 -8.99 1.92
C CYS A 25 -6.76 -8.49 2.84
N PHE A 26 -7.44 -7.40 2.45
CA PHE A 26 -8.59 -6.88 3.18
C PHE A 26 -9.90 -7.47 2.67
N LYS A 27 -10.72 -8.01 3.57
CA LYS A 27 -12.13 -8.36 3.28
C LYS A 27 -13.00 -7.15 3.59
N GLY A 28 -13.30 -6.38 2.55
CA GLY A 28 -14.23 -5.25 2.65
C GLY A 28 -15.69 -5.70 2.62
N TRP A 29 -16.58 -4.77 2.97
CA TRP A 29 -18.03 -4.91 2.81
C TRP A 29 -18.41 -4.93 1.33
N GLU A 30 -19.62 -5.41 1.02
CA GLU A 30 -20.13 -5.45 -0.36
C GLU A 30 -20.10 -4.06 -1.01
N GLY A 31 -19.61 -3.99 -2.25
CA GLY A 31 -19.44 -2.73 -3.01
C GLY A 31 -18.31 -1.80 -2.54
N GLN A 32 -17.67 -2.07 -1.39
CA GLN A 32 -16.59 -1.23 -0.87
C GLN A 32 -15.33 -1.31 -1.75
N LYS A 33 -15.06 -2.49 -2.34
CA LYS A 33 -13.95 -2.69 -3.30
C LYS A 33 -14.09 -1.81 -4.55
N GLU A 34 -15.30 -1.68 -5.08
CA GLU A 34 -15.56 -0.88 -6.28
C GLU A 34 -15.44 0.61 -5.99
N LYS A 35 -16.00 1.06 -4.87
CA LYS A 35 -15.82 2.43 -4.38
C LYS A 35 -14.36 2.77 -4.12
N LEU A 36 -13.60 1.85 -3.52
CA LEU A 36 -12.16 2.02 -3.28
C LEU A 36 -11.38 2.14 -4.59
N LYS A 37 -11.69 1.29 -5.58
CA LYS A 37 -11.07 1.33 -6.91
C LYS A 37 -11.37 2.63 -7.68
N ALA A 38 -12.54 3.24 -7.46
CA ALA A 38 -12.91 4.51 -8.07
C ALA A 38 -12.11 5.70 -7.52
N VAL A 39 -11.47 5.56 -6.35
CA VAL A 39 -10.68 6.64 -5.74
C VAL A 39 -9.29 6.70 -6.39
N PRO A 40 -8.85 7.88 -6.87
CA PRO A 40 -7.49 8.04 -7.39
C PRO A 40 -6.47 7.86 -6.25
N ASN A 41 -5.37 7.15 -6.53
CA ASN A 41 -4.32 6.85 -5.54
C ASN A 41 -4.82 6.10 -4.29
N TRP A 42 -5.90 5.32 -4.40
CA TRP A 42 -6.50 4.59 -3.27
C TRP A 42 -5.50 3.70 -2.52
N GLN A 43 -4.55 3.09 -3.23
CA GLN A 43 -3.53 2.24 -2.59
C GLN A 43 -2.60 3.03 -1.67
N GLN A 44 -2.23 4.26 -2.03
CA GLN A 44 -1.37 5.11 -1.19
C GLN A 44 -2.15 5.60 0.03
N ARG A 45 -3.36 6.11 -0.20
CA ARG A 45 -4.28 6.56 0.87
C ARG A 45 -4.57 5.46 1.88
N LEU A 46 -4.78 4.24 1.41
CA LEU A 46 -5.01 3.09 2.30
C LEU A 46 -3.77 2.76 3.13
N ARG A 47 -2.57 2.87 2.55
CA ARG A 47 -1.33 2.66 3.31
C ARG A 47 -1.13 3.73 4.38
N GLU A 48 -1.33 4.99 4.03
CA GLU A 48 -1.26 6.10 5.00
C GLU A 48 -2.30 5.94 6.11
N TYR A 49 -3.52 5.54 5.77
CA TYR A 49 -4.56 5.26 6.75
C TYR A 49 -4.21 4.11 7.69
N VAL A 50 -3.66 3.01 7.16
CA VAL A 50 -3.19 1.89 7.98
C VAL A 50 -2.01 2.31 8.86
N ASP A 51 -1.07 3.10 8.35
CA ASP A 51 0.08 3.62 9.11
C ASP A 51 -0.38 4.54 10.26
N GLN A 52 -1.36 5.41 10.01
CA GLN A 52 -2.03 6.21 11.04
C GLN A 52 -2.75 5.34 12.09
N LEU A 53 -3.48 4.32 11.65
CA LEU A 53 -4.23 3.41 12.53
C LEU A 53 -3.28 2.61 13.43
N LEU A 54 -2.16 2.12 12.87
CA LEU A 54 -1.10 1.44 13.62
C LEU A 54 -0.41 2.39 14.61
N SER A 55 -0.20 3.65 14.21
CA SER A 55 0.36 4.68 15.09
C SER A 55 -0.56 4.95 16.28
N ASP A 56 -1.87 5.14 16.06
CA ASP A 56 -2.85 5.35 17.13
C ASP A 56 -2.91 4.13 18.08
N PHE A 57 -2.89 2.92 17.53
CA PHE A 57 -2.88 1.70 18.32
C PHE A 57 -1.60 1.55 19.15
N SER A 58 -0.43 1.85 18.57
CA SER A 58 0.86 1.80 19.29
C SER A 58 0.93 2.80 20.43
N THR A 59 0.25 3.94 20.33
CA THR A 59 0.22 4.93 21.44
C THR A 59 -0.66 4.50 22.62
N LYS A 60 -1.51 3.47 22.47
CA LYS A 60 -2.40 2.96 23.53
C LYS A 60 -1.90 1.67 24.19
N GLY A 61 -0.73 1.17 23.81
CA GLY A 61 -0.23 -0.16 24.20
C GLY A 61 1.09 -0.22 24.97
N SER A 62 1.56 0.88 25.56
CA SER A 62 2.74 0.87 26.45
C SER A 62 2.40 1.47 27.82
N ASP A 63 1.38 0.89 28.46
CA ASP A 63 1.24 0.89 29.92
C ASP A 63 0.67 -0.49 30.30
N GLY A 64 1.53 -1.37 30.82
CA GLY A 64 1.23 -2.77 31.13
C GLY A 64 2.49 -3.61 31.26
#